data_AF-A0A5K7SG43-F1
#
_entry.id   AF-A0A5K7SG43-F1
#
_cell.length_a   1.000
_cell.length_b   1.000
_cell.length_c   1.000
_cell.angle_alpha   90.00
_cell.angle_beta   90.00
_cell.angle_gamma   90.00
#
_symmetry.space_group_name_H-M   'P 1'
#
loop_
_entity.id
_entity.type
_entity.pdbx_description
1 polymer ?
#
loop_
_entity_poly.entity_id
_entity_poly.type
_entity_poly.pdbx_seq_one_letter_code
_entity_poly.pdbx_strand_id
1 'polypeptide(L)'
;MELTKDIENTEHWRVTWLQFMDGDKEAFAFFYNQYIDRLYQYGIKLCNDEDTIKDAIQEVFLDLYLKRASNPTTPNNLKYYLLLALKRNLIGHAGQIDHSALFAIMVL
;
A
#
# COMPACT_ATOMS: atom_id res chain seq x y z
N MET A 1 9.78 -12.64 -28.73
CA MET A 1 10.61 -12.54 -27.50
C MET A 1 10.03 -11.44 -26.61
N GLU A 2 8.73 -11.54 -26.28
CA GLU A 2 8.02 -10.59 -25.40
C GLU A 2 7.37 -11.29 -24.20
N LEU A 3 7.16 -12.62 -24.28
CA LEU A 3 6.57 -13.43 -23.21
C LEU A 3 7.46 -13.63 -21.98
N THR A 4 8.79 -13.48 -22.08
CA THR A 4 9.70 -13.75 -20.97
C THR A 4 9.79 -12.59 -19.98
N LYS A 5 9.58 -11.35 -20.42
CA LYS A 5 9.69 -10.16 -19.56
C LYS A 5 8.56 -10.03 -18.54
N ASP A 6 7.34 -10.39 -18.93
CA ASP A 6 6.17 -10.32 -18.03
C ASP A 6 6.19 -11.44 -16.96
N ILE A 7 6.74 -12.60 -17.31
CA ILE A 7 6.93 -13.74 -16.39
C ILE A 7 8.03 -13.41 -15.37
N GLU A 8 9.18 -12.88 -15.81
CA GLU A 8 10.26 -12.45 -14.92
C GLU A 8 9.81 -11.40 -13.91
N ASN A 9 8.98 -10.44 -14.36
CA ASN A 9 8.45 -9.40 -13.47
C ASN A 9 7.50 -9.98 -12.40
N THR A 10 6.71 -11.00 -12.75
CA THR A 10 5.76 -11.65 -11.85
C THR A 10 6.46 -12.51 -10.80
N GLU A 11 7.51 -13.25 -11.19
CA GLU A 11 8.30 -14.05 -10.25
C GLU A 11 9.17 -13.18 -9.35
N HIS A 12 9.79 -12.11 -9.88
CA HIS A 12 10.51 -11.14 -9.07
C HIS A 12 9.58 -10.51 -8.02
N TRP A 13 8.38 -10.10 -8.41
CA TRP A 13 7.38 -9.56 -7.49
C TRP A 13 7.05 -10.51 -6.35
N ARG A 14 6.81 -11.79 -6.65
CA ARG A 14 6.50 -12.80 -5.62
C ARG A 14 7.65 -13.01 -4.65
N VAL A 15 8.88 -13.10 -5.15
CA VAL A 15 10.07 -13.28 -4.30
C VAL A 15 10.26 -12.06 -3.39
N THR A 16 10.18 -10.85 -3.93
CA THR A 16 10.29 -9.61 -3.15
C THR A 16 9.16 -9.50 -2.13
N TRP A 17 7.95 -9.94 -2.47
CA TRP A 17 6.84 -9.99 -1.50
C TRP A 17 7.13 -10.94 -0.34
N LEU A 18 7.62 -12.15 -0.60
CA LEU A 18 7.97 -13.10 0.46
C LEU A 18 9.09 -12.56 1.35
N GLN A 19 10.10 -11.91 0.77
CA GLN A 19 11.17 -11.26 1.54
C GLN A 19 10.63 -10.13 2.43
N PHE A 20 9.72 -9.30 1.90
CA PHE A 20 9.05 -8.28 2.69
C PHE A 20 8.30 -8.89 3.88
N MET A 21 7.58 -9.99 3.67
CA MET A 21 6.85 -10.69 4.73
C MET A 21 7.78 -11.26 5.82
N ASP A 22 8.98 -11.70 5.44
CA ASP A 22 10.05 -12.15 6.35
C ASP A 22 10.73 -10.99 7.11
N GLY A 23 10.41 -9.73 6.76
CA GLY A 23 10.93 -8.53 7.40
C GLY A 23 12.15 -7.92 6.72
N ASP A 24 12.42 -8.29 5.46
CA ASP A 24 13.46 -7.68 4.65
C ASP A 24 13.14 -6.19 4.37
N LYS A 25 14.07 -5.32 4.77
CA LYS A 25 13.95 -3.86 4.63
C LYS A 25 14.14 -3.41 3.19
N GLU A 26 14.98 -4.08 2.40
CA GLU A 26 15.20 -3.77 0.99
C GLU A 26 13.94 -4.08 0.18
N ALA A 27 13.28 -5.19 0.50
CA ALA A 27 12.00 -5.55 -0.11
C ALA A 27 10.90 -4.52 0.21
N PHE A 28 10.84 -4.03 1.45
CA PHE A 28 9.94 -2.93 1.80
C PHE A 28 10.26 -1.65 1.02
N ALA A 29 11.55 -1.26 0.96
CA ALA A 29 11.99 -0.07 0.23
C ALA A 29 11.67 -0.17 -1.27
N PHE A 30 11.76 -1.36 -1.86
CA PHE A 30 11.33 -1.61 -3.23
C PHE A 30 9.86 -1.24 -3.43
N PHE A 31 8.95 -1.78 -2.62
CA PHE A 31 7.52 -1.45 -2.75
C PHE A 31 7.24 0.03 -2.44
N TYR A 32 7.90 0.59 -1.43
CA TYR A 32 7.77 1.99 -1.08
C TYR A 32 8.08 2.90 -2.28
N ASN A 33 9.25 2.72 -2.88
CA ASN A 33 9.70 3.51 -4.04
C ASN A 33 8.82 3.29 -5.28
N GLN A 34 8.26 2.10 -5.46
CA GLN A 34 7.36 1.80 -6.59
C GLN A 34 6.00 2.50 -6.50
N TYR A 35 5.52 2.82 -5.30
CA TYR A 35 4.16 3.33 -5.10
C TYR A 35 4.09 4.76 -4.56
N ILE A 36 5.13 5.28 -3.90
CA ILE A 36 5.08 6.60 -3.27
C ILE A 36 4.67 7.72 -4.23
N ASP A 37 5.28 7.82 -5.41
CA ASP A 37 4.96 8.88 -6.38
C ASP A 37 3.51 8.78 -6.86
N ARG A 38 3.01 7.55 -7.07
CA ARG A 38 1.64 7.30 -7.53
C ARG A 38 0.62 7.64 -6.46
N LEU A 39 0.94 7.32 -5.20
CA LEU A 39 0.12 7.65 -4.05
C LEU A 39 0.08 9.16 -3.83
N TYR A 40 1.22 9.83 -3.91
CA TYR A 40 1.32 11.28 -3.77
C TYR A 40 0.52 12.01 -4.87
N GLN A 41 0.70 11.64 -6.14
CA GLN A 41 -0.09 12.19 -7.25
C GLN A 41 -1.59 11.95 -7.11
N TYR A 42 -1.99 10.82 -6.53
CA TYR A 42 -3.39 10.54 -6.24
C TYR A 42 -3.90 11.39 -5.06
N GLY A 43 -3.10 11.53 -4.00
CA GLY A 43 -3.40 12.34 -2.82
C GLY A 43 -3.63 13.80 -3.15
N ILE A 44 -2.81 14.39 -4.02
CA ILE A 44 -2.95 15.79 -4.48
C ILE A 44 -4.31 16.04 -5.17
N LYS A 45 -4.92 15.01 -5.78
CA LYS A 45 -6.25 15.14 -6.38
C LYS A 45 -7.39 15.09 -5.36
N LEU A 46 -7.11 14.64 -4.13
CA LEU A 46 -8.09 14.46 -3.07
C LEU A 46 -7.97 15.52 -1.97
N CYS A 47 -6.76 15.95 -1.67
CA CYS A 47 -6.43 16.92 -0.63
C CYS A 47 -5.44 17.94 -1.21
N ASN A 48 -5.53 19.19 -0.77
CA ASN A 48 -4.66 20.27 -1.25
C ASN A 48 -3.52 20.58 -0.26
N ASP A 49 -3.46 19.84 0.86
CA ASP A 49 -2.43 19.98 1.88
C ASP A 49 -1.38 18.86 1.73
N GLU A 50 -0.17 19.26 1.34
CA GLU A 50 0.90 18.31 1.03
C GLU A 50 1.39 17.53 2.25
N ASP A 51 1.42 18.17 3.42
CA ASP A 51 1.91 17.55 4.65
C ASP A 51 0.93 16.48 5.13
N THR A 52 -0.38 16.75 5.11
CA THR A 52 -1.41 15.72 5.34
C THR A 52 -1.30 14.55 4.36
N ILE A 53 -0.95 14.79 3.08
CA ILE A 53 -0.75 13.70 2.11
C ILE A 53 0.47 12.86 2.47
N LYS A 54 1.60 13.49 2.81
CA LYS A 54 2.82 12.78 3.20
C LYS A 54 2.57 11.95 4.45
N ASP A 55 1.94 12.51 5.47
CA ASP A 55 1.61 11.81 6.71
C ASP A 55 0.68 10.63 6.45
N ALA A 56 -0.38 10.82 5.66
CA ALA A 56 -1.28 9.73 5.30
C ALA A 56 -0.57 8.60 4.52
N ILE A 57 0.37 8.92 3.64
CA ILE A 57 1.19 7.92 2.93
C ILE A 57 2.09 7.17 3.92
N GLN A 58 2.75 7.87 4.85
CA GLN A 58 3.58 7.23 5.87
C GLN A 58 2.76 6.27 6.72
N GLU A 59 1.56 6.67 7.16
CA GLU A 59 0.64 5.80 7.89
C GLU A 59 0.26 4.55 7.09
N VAL A 60 -0.07 4.68 5.80
CA VAL A 60 -0.41 3.54 4.94
C VAL A 60 0.74 2.53 4.87
N PHE A 61 1.97 3.00 4.70
CA PHE A 61 3.13 2.11 4.62
C PHE A 61 3.55 1.53 5.97
N LEU A 62 3.38 2.29 7.07
CA LEU A 62 3.57 1.78 8.42
C LEU A 62 2.57 0.67 8.72
N ASP A 63 1.31 0.87 8.37
CA ASP A 63 0.25 -0.12 8.49
C ASP A 63 0.55 -1.37 7.67
N LEU A 64 1.00 -1.20 6.41
CA LEU A 64 1.42 -2.31 5.56
C LEU A 64 2.54 -3.10 6.23
N TYR A 65 3.56 -2.40 6.74
CA TYR A 65 4.68 -3.03 7.44
C TYR A 65 4.19 -3.78 8.68
N LEU A 66 3.41 -3.17 9.56
CA LEU A 66 2.93 -3.80 10.80
C LEU A 66 2.01 -5.01 10.54
N LYS A 67 1.15 -4.93 9.52
CA LYS A 67 0.19 -5.98 9.16
C LYS A 67 0.82 -7.15 8.39
N ARG A 68 2.08 -7.05 7.96
CA ARG A 68 2.78 -8.13 7.25
C ARG A 68 2.78 -9.45 8.03
N ALA A 69 2.88 -9.40 9.36
CA ALA A 69 2.88 -10.62 10.18
C ALA A 69 1.48 -11.22 10.39
N SER A 70 0.43 -10.38 10.35
CA SER A 70 -0.94 -10.79 10.68
C SER A 70 -1.82 -11.08 9.46
N ASN A 71 -1.42 -10.63 8.25
CA ASN A 71 -2.11 -10.94 7.02
C ASN A 71 -1.15 -11.54 5.97
N PRO A 72 -0.99 -12.87 5.94
CA PRO A 72 -0.12 -13.56 4.99
C PRO A 72 -0.63 -13.51 3.54
N THR A 73 -1.83 -12.99 3.31
CA THR A 73 -2.45 -12.99 1.99
C THR A 73 -1.82 -11.91 1.12
N THR A 74 -1.10 -12.32 0.07
CA THR A 74 -0.68 -11.42 -1.01
C THR A 74 -1.92 -10.71 -1.55
N PRO A 75 -2.03 -9.37 -1.45
CA PRO A 75 -3.15 -8.68 -2.05
C PRO A 75 -3.13 -8.98 -3.56
N ASN A 76 -4.25 -9.44 -4.12
CA ASN A 76 -4.38 -9.65 -5.57
C ASN A 76 -4.00 -8.38 -6.35
N ASN A 77 -4.10 -7.20 -5.73
CA ASN A 77 -3.62 -5.94 -6.26
C ASN A 77 -3.15 -4.99 -5.16
N LEU A 78 -1.85 -5.04 -4.81
CA LEU A 78 -1.26 -4.16 -3.78
C LEU A 78 -1.49 -2.68 -4.09
N LYS A 79 -1.45 -2.28 -5.37
CA LYS A 79 -1.72 -0.90 -5.79
C LYS A 79 -3.11 -0.43 -5.36
N TYR A 80 -4.14 -1.25 -5.60
CA TYR A 80 -5.51 -0.91 -5.24
C TYR A 80 -5.68 -0.79 -3.72
N TYR A 81 -5.09 -1.72 -2.97
CA TYR A 81 -5.06 -1.68 -1.51
C TYR A 81 -4.47 -0.36 -0.99
N LEU A 82 -3.28 0.03 -1.48
CA LEU A 82 -2.60 1.25 -1.04
C LEU A 82 -3.38 2.52 -1.38
N LEU A 83 -3.99 2.59 -2.57
CA LEU A 83 -4.82 3.74 -2.97
C LEU A 83 -6.07 3.87 -2.11
N LEU A 84 -6.72 2.74 -1.79
CA LEU A 84 -7.91 2.73 -0.94
C LEU A 84 -7.57 3.12 0.51
N ALA A 85 -6.44 2.62 1.04
CA ALA A 85 -5.95 2.96 2.36
C ALA A 85 -5.61 4.47 2.45
N LEU A 86 -4.91 5.02 1.45
CA LEU A 86 -4.62 6.46 1.38
C LEU A 86 -5.89 7.29 1.34
N LYS A 87 -6.85 6.93 0.48
CA LYS A 87 -8.15 7.62 0.40
C LYS A 87 -8.86 7.58 1.76
N ARG A 88 -8.83 6.46 2.48
CA ARG A 88 -9.42 6.35 3.82
C ARG A 88 -8.72 7.25 4.82
N ASN A 89 -7.40 7.29 4.85
CA ASN A 89 -6.68 8.17 5.77
C ASN A 89 -7.03 9.64 5.47
N LEU A 90 -6.98 10.07 4.21
CA LEU A 90 -7.29 11.45 3.84
C LEU A 90 -8.76 11.85 4.15
N ILE A 91 -9.72 10.96 3.91
CA ILE A 91 -11.14 11.21 4.23
C ILE A 91 -11.40 11.11 5.74
N GLY A 92 -10.74 10.18 6.44
CA GLY A 92 -10.87 9.97 7.88
C GLY A 92 -10.29 11.12 8.69
N HIS A 93 -9.20 11.75 8.22
CA HIS A 93 -8.69 13.00 8.79
C HIS A 93 -9.69 14.16 8.61
N ALA A 94 -10.47 14.16 7.52
CA ALA A 94 -11.54 15.14 7.28
C ALA A 94 -12.85 14.83 8.03
N GLY A 95 -13.00 13.63 8.60
CA GLY A 95 -14.17 13.21 9.36
C GLY A 95 -13.90 11.90 10.09
N GLN A 96 -13.80 11.96 11.42
CA GLN A 96 -13.67 10.82 12.32
C GLN A 96 -14.59 9.66 11.89
N ILE A 97 -14.06 8.54 11.40
CA ILE A 97 -14.89 7.37 11.05
C ILE A 97 -14.54 6.13 11.88
N ASP A 98 -15.59 5.71 12.57
CA ASP A 98 -15.91 4.50 13.30
C ASP A 98 -15.22 3.19 12.84
N HIS A 99 -14.71 2.46 13.84
CA HIS A 99 -14.08 1.14 13.77
C HIS A 99 -14.94 0.07 13.07
N SER A 100 -16.27 0.25 13.00
CA SER A 100 -17.18 -0.69 12.32
C SER A 100 -16.88 -0.86 10.82
N ALA A 101 -16.36 0.16 10.14
CA ALA A 101 -16.00 0.10 8.73
C ALA A 101 -14.65 -0.58 8.45
N LEU A 102 -13.82 -0.83 9.47
CA LEU A 102 -12.54 -1.55 9.32
C LEU A 102 -12.76 -3.05 9.04
N PHE A 103 -13.77 -3.65 9.65
CA PHE A 103 -14.09 -5.06 9.44
C PHE A 103 -14.64 -5.35 8.04
N ALA A 104 -15.34 -4.41 7.40
CA ALA A 104 -15.90 -4.60 6.08
C ALA A 104 -14.86 -4.65 4.94
N ILE A 105 -13.68 -4.04 5.13
CA ILE A 105 -12.64 -3.96 4.08
C ILE A 105 -11.62 -5.11 4.18
N MET A 106 -11.49 -5.76 5.35
CA MET A 106 -10.61 -6.92 5.47
C MET A 106 -11.16 -8.20 4.83
N VAL A 107 -12.40 -8.18 4.33
CA VAL A 107 -13.13 -9.35 3.78
C VAL A 107 -13.42 -9.22 2.28
N LEU A 108 -12.96 -8.16 1.60
CA LEU A 108 -13.02 -7.99 0.15
C LEU A 108 -11.63 -8.13 -0.47
#